data_AF-A0A1X7SHL2-F1
#
_entry.id   AF-A0A1X7SHL2-F1
#
_cell.length_a   1.000
_cell.length_b   1.000
_cell.length_c   1.000
_cell.angle_alpha   90.00
_cell.angle_beta   90.00
_cell.angle_gamma   90.00
#
_symmetry.space_group_name_H-M   'P 1'
#
loop_
_entity.id
_entity.type
_entity.pdbx_description
1 polymer ?
#
loop_
_entity_poly.entity_id
_entity_poly.type
_entity_poly.pdbx_seq_one_letter_code
_entity_poly.pdbx_strand_id
1 'polypeptide(L)'
;MPLPKSASIGARATDVYSESCPLVMDYIKERGGGGEGELPQLLPYLRQLLTCCACAGLLRDPMVSLSCGHCYCYECQFVEPLLKIHCRQCRGREGLVINNQLRLVASLYRELIHLLGLATPTDHALQEL
;
A
#
# COMPACT_ATOMS: atom_id res chain seq x y z
N MET A 1 9.54 -10.74 22.46
CA MET A 1 8.40 -11.28 21.66
C MET A 1 8.46 -10.67 20.27
N PRO A 2 8.29 -11.44 19.19
CA PRO A 2 8.19 -10.88 17.84
C PRO A 2 6.91 -10.02 17.70
N LEU A 3 6.99 -8.92 16.96
CA LEU A 3 5.84 -8.05 16.68
C LEU A 3 4.75 -8.81 15.90
N PRO A 4 3.46 -8.51 16.11
CA PRO A 4 2.40 -9.08 15.29
C PRO A 4 2.57 -8.65 13.84
N LYS A 5 2.21 -9.53 12.89
CA LYS A 5 2.39 -9.27 11.44
C LYS A 5 1.69 -7.99 10.97
N SER A 6 0.55 -7.65 11.58
CA SER A 6 -0.16 -6.40 11.32
C SER A 6 0.66 -5.16 11.67
N ALA A 7 1.36 -5.16 12.80
CA ALA A 7 2.26 -4.07 13.17
C ALA A 7 3.52 -4.06 12.28
N SER A 8 4.04 -5.24 11.93
CA SER A 8 5.23 -5.34 11.07
C SER A 8 5.03 -4.75 9.68
N ILE A 9 3.87 -4.94 9.04
CA ILE A 9 3.60 -4.35 7.73
C ILE A 9 3.41 -2.83 7.81
N GLY A 10 2.79 -2.32 8.87
CA GLY A 10 2.65 -0.88 9.13
C GLY A 10 4.01 -0.20 9.32
N ALA A 11 4.87 -0.79 10.14
CA ALA A 11 6.24 -0.32 10.35
C ALA A 11 7.03 -0.28 9.04
N ARG A 12 7.05 -1.40 8.30
CA ARG A 12 7.75 -1.48 7.01
C ARG A 12 7.28 -0.43 5.99
N ALA A 13 5.97 -0.22 5.87
CA ALA A 13 5.44 0.79 4.94
C ALA A 13 5.85 2.22 5.38
N THR A 14 5.91 2.46 6.69
CA THR A 14 6.34 3.75 7.26
C THR A 14 7.83 4.00 7.01
N ASP A 15 8.67 2.97 7.18
CA ASP A 15 10.11 3.05 6.92
C ASP A 15 10.38 3.40 5.45
N VAL A 16 9.78 2.64 4.53
CA VAL A 16 9.93 2.87 3.07
C VAL A 16 9.40 4.25 2.66
N TYR A 17 8.27 4.69 3.24
CA TYR A 17 7.77 6.05 3.01
C TYR A 17 8.78 7.10 3.49
N SER A 18 9.32 6.95 4.69
CA SER A 18 10.28 7.88 5.27
C SER A 18 11.59 7.94 4.46
N GLU A 19 12.06 6.81 3.96
CA GLU A 19 13.21 6.70 3.04
C GLU A 19 12.94 7.38 1.69
N SER A 20 11.70 7.32 1.19
CA SER A 20 11.32 7.96 -0.07
C SER A 20 11.26 9.50 0.00
N CYS A 21 10.95 10.07 1.16
CA CYS A 21 10.78 11.51 1.35
C CYS A 21 11.97 12.37 0.90
N PRO A 22 13.22 12.15 1.39
CA PRO A 22 14.37 12.96 0.96
C PRO A 22 14.60 12.86 -0.55
N LEU A 23 14.45 11.66 -1.12
CA LEU A 23 14.63 11.43 -2.55
C LEU A 23 13.58 12.17 -3.40
N VAL A 24 12.33 12.21 -2.95
CA VAL A 24 11.28 13.00 -3.62
C VAL A 24 11.56 14.49 -3.51
N MET A 25 11.98 14.97 -2.34
CA MET A 25 12.31 16.38 -2.15
C MET A 25 13.46 16.80 -3.07
N ASP A 26 14.48 15.96 -3.25
CA ASP A 26 15.59 16.26 -4.14
C ASP A 26 15.17 16.19 -5.62
N TYR A 27 14.35 15.20 -6.01
CA TYR A 27 13.75 15.12 -7.34
C TYR A 27 12.96 16.40 -7.71
N ILE A 28 12.14 16.91 -6.77
CA ILE A 28 11.35 18.13 -6.97
C ILE A 28 12.26 19.36 -7.11
N LYS A 29 13.30 19.49 -6.29
CA LYS A 29 14.25 20.62 -6.35
C LYS A 29 15.02 20.65 -7.66
N GLU A 30 15.43 19.49 -8.18
CA GLU A 30 16.28 19.36 -9.36
C GLU A 30 15.52 19.38 -10.69
N ARG A 31 14.20 19.66 -10.69
CA ARG A 31 13.34 19.80 -11.89
C ARG A 31 13.56 18.69 -12.95
N GLY A 32 13.55 17.44 -12.51
CA GLY A 32 13.56 16.31 -13.45
C GLY A 32 14.94 15.99 -14.05
N GLY A 33 16.02 16.43 -13.42
CA GLY A 33 17.32 15.77 -13.57
C GLY A 33 17.19 14.33 -13.11
N GLY A 34 16.91 13.42 -14.05
CA GLY A 34 16.79 11.98 -13.81
C GLY A 34 18.11 11.41 -13.31
N GLY A 35 18.30 11.47 -12.00
CA GLY A 35 19.44 10.88 -11.32
C GLY A 35 19.17 9.41 -11.03
N GLU A 36 20.20 8.60 -11.21
CA GLU A 36 20.35 7.18 -10.93
C GLU A 36 20.16 6.85 -9.43
N GLY A 37 19.03 7.25 -8.85
CA GLY A 37 18.71 7.12 -7.42
C GLY A 37 17.76 5.97 -7.12
N GLU A 38 17.52 5.71 -5.84
CA GLU A 38 16.70 4.58 -5.36
C GLU A 38 15.18 4.81 -5.54
N LEU A 39 14.77 6.03 -5.89
CA LEU A 39 13.35 6.42 -5.96
C LEU A 39 12.50 5.56 -6.93
N PRO A 40 12.97 5.21 -8.15
CA PRO A 40 12.24 4.32 -9.05
C PRO A 40 12.03 2.89 -8.51
N GLN A 41 12.79 2.47 -7.49
CA GLN A 41 12.63 1.16 -6.84
C GLN A 41 11.76 1.27 -5.59
N LEU A 42 11.94 2.33 -4.81
CA LEU A 42 11.21 2.55 -3.56
C LEU A 42 9.72 2.86 -3.79
N LEU A 43 9.36 3.65 -4.82
CA LEU A 43 7.96 3.99 -5.07
C LEU A 43 7.10 2.77 -5.47
N PRO A 44 7.51 1.88 -6.39
CA PRO A 44 6.78 0.65 -6.68
C PRO A 44 6.72 -0.29 -5.48
N TYR A 45 7.80 -0.37 -4.68
CA TYR A 45 7.81 -1.21 -3.50
C TYR A 45 6.84 -0.70 -2.42
N LEU A 46 6.82 0.61 -2.17
CA LEU A 46 5.82 1.23 -1.29
C LEU A 46 4.40 0.98 -1.81
N ARG A 47 4.18 1.13 -3.13
CA ARG A 47 2.89 0.82 -3.76
C ARG A 47 2.46 -0.62 -3.51
N GLN A 48 3.39 -1.58 -3.57
CA GLN A 48 3.13 -2.99 -3.30
C GLN A 48 2.69 -3.22 -1.85
N LEU A 49 3.37 -2.61 -0.87
CA LEU A 49 3.01 -2.69 0.55
C LEU A 49 1.61 -2.13 0.85
N LEU A 50 1.16 -1.18 0.01
CA LEU A 50 -0.13 -0.50 0.14
C LEU A 50 -1.21 -1.05 -0.82
N THR A 51 -1.00 -2.24 -1.40
CA THR A 51 -1.94 -2.85 -2.34
C THR A 51 -2.98 -3.72 -1.63
N CYS A 52 -4.26 -3.54 -1.99
CA CYS A 52 -5.31 -4.45 -1.58
C CYS A 52 -5.20 -5.80 -2.29
N CYS A 53 -5.20 -6.91 -1.54
CA CYS A 53 -5.16 -8.26 -2.12
C CYS A 53 -6.42 -8.66 -2.89
N ALA A 54 -7.53 -7.91 -2.75
CA ALA A 54 -8.79 -8.20 -3.41
C ALA A 54 -9.02 -7.34 -4.67
N CYS A 55 -8.88 -6.01 -4.57
CA CYS A 55 -9.13 -5.12 -5.70
C CYS A 55 -7.87 -4.69 -6.48
N ALA A 56 -6.67 -5.08 -6.02
CA ALA A 56 -5.37 -4.62 -6.53
C ALA A 56 -5.13 -3.08 -6.51
N GLY A 57 -6.11 -2.32 -6.03
CA GLY A 57 -6.03 -0.89 -5.82
C GLY A 57 -5.20 -0.50 -4.59
N LEU A 58 -5.01 0.80 -4.41
CA LEU A 58 -4.42 1.36 -3.19
C LEU A 58 -5.40 1.20 -2.04
N LEU A 59 -4.91 0.83 -0.86
CA LEU A 59 -5.75 0.58 0.31
C LEU A 59 -6.63 1.80 0.69
N ARG A 60 -7.90 1.51 0.98
CA ARG A 60 -8.89 2.42 1.58
C ARG A 60 -9.44 1.76 2.84
N ASP A 61 -9.31 2.42 3.98
CA ASP A 61 -9.61 1.85 5.30
C ASP A 61 -8.97 0.45 5.50
N PRO A 62 -7.63 0.36 5.53
CA PRO A 62 -6.91 -0.90 5.48
C PRO A 62 -7.21 -1.82 6.66
N MET A 63 -7.52 -3.06 6.30
CA MET A 63 -7.73 -4.21 7.15
C MET A 63 -6.59 -5.20 6.94
N VAL A 64 -5.94 -5.67 8.00
CA VAL A 64 -4.78 -6.57 7.92
C VAL A 64 -5.08 -7.88 8.63
N SER A 65 -4.78 -9.00 7.98
CA SER A 65 -4.84 -10.30 8.62
C SER A 65 -3.73 -10.45 9.66
N LEU A 66 -4.09 -10.72 10.91
CA LEU A 66 -3.12 -11.00 11.98
C LEU A 66 -2.26 -12.24 11.70
N SER A 67 -2.82 -13.22 10.96
CA SER A 67 -2.18 -14.50 10.70
C SER A 67 -1.28 -14.48 9.46
N CYS A 68 -1.72 -13.85 8.36
CA CYS A 68 -0.95 -13.76 7.10
C CYS A 68 -0.16 -12.45 6.96
N GLY A 69 -0.66 -11.33 7.46
CA GLY A 69 -0.16 -9.98 7.16
C GLY A 69 -0.66 -9.39 5.84
N HIS A 70 -1.53 -10.09 5.09
CA HIS A 70 -2.14 -9.55 3.87
C HIS A 70 -3.15 -8.45 4.19
N CYS A 71 -3.26 -7.48 3.29
CA CYS A 71 -4.08 -6.29 3.45
C CYS A 71 -5.28 -6.27 2.50
N TYR A 72 -6.40 -5.77 3.00
CA TYR A 72 -7.65 -5.59 2.28
C TYR A 72 -8.20 -4.19 2.54
N CYS A 73 -8.97 -3.63 1.61
CA CYS A 73 -9.81 -2.49 1.96
C CYS A 73 -10.96 -2.99 2.84
N TYR A 74 -11.52 -2.13 3.71
CA TYR A 74 -12.66 -2.49 4.55
C TYR A 74 -13.83 -3.06 3.73
N GLU A 75 -14.18 -2.43 2.61
CA GLU A 75 -15.27 -2.91 1.75
C GLU A 75 -14.92 -4.21 1.01
N CYS A 76 -13.63 -4.40 0.71
CA CYS A 76 -13.14 -5.54 -0.06
C CYS A 76 -13.12 -6.86 0.73
N GLN A 77 -13.38 -6.83 2.04
CA GLN A 77 -13.49 -8.05 2.83
C GLN A 77 -14.78 -8.83 2.51
N PHE A 78 -15.79 -8.17 1.95
CA PHE A 78 -17.11 -8.76 1.70
C PHE A 78 -17.34 -9.19 0.24
N VAL A 79 -16.50 -8.74 -0.68
CA VAL A 79 -16.65 -9.00 -2.14
C VAL A 79 -15.77 -10.17 -2.59
N GLU A 80 -16.09 -10.83 -3.69
CA GLU A 80 -15.18 -11.82 -4.27
C GLU A 80 -13.91 -11.11 -4.78
N PRO A 81 -12.70 -11.58 -4.44
CA PRO A 81 -11.49 -10.91 -4.88
C PRO A 81 -11.30 -11.08 -6.38
N LEU A 82 -10.86 -10.01 -7.06
CA LEU A 82 -10.54 -10.04 -8.49
C LEU A 82 -9.44 -11.07 -8.81
N LEU A 83 -8.54 -11.27 -7.86
CA LEU A 83 -7.44 -12.21 -7.95
C LEU A 83 -7.66 -13.37 -6.98
N LYS A 84 -7.34 -14.59 -7.45
CA LYS A 84 -7.43 -15.77 -6.62
C LYS A 84 -6.42 -15.68 -5.46
N ILE A 85 -6.94 -15.58 -4.24
CA ILE A 85 -6.11 -15.54 -3.04
C ILE A 85 -5.61 -16.97 -2.73
N HIS A 86 -4.34 -17.23 -3.02
CA HIS A 86 -3.71 -18.54 -2.73
C HIS A 86 -3.42 -18.76 -1.24
N CYS A 87 -3.40 -17.69 -0.44
CA CYS A 87 -3.10 -17.77 0.98
C CYS A 87 -4.21 -18.51 1.75
N ARG A 88 -3.88 -19.66 2.34
CA ARG A 88 -4.82 -20.52 3.08
C ARG A 88 -5.50 -19.80 4.26
N GLN A 89 -4.74 -18.98 4.98
CA GLN A 89 -5.22 -18.22 6.14
C GLN A 89 -6.18 -17.08 5.77
N CYS A 90 -6.14 -16.66 4.52
CA CYS A 90 -6.87 -15.50 4.03
C CYS A 90 -8.13 -15.94 3.23
N ARG A 91 -8.38 -17.25 3.03
CA ARG A 91 -9.57 -17.78 2.32
C ARG A 91 -10.90 -17.45 3.01
N GLY A 92 -10.93 -17.46 4.33
CA GLY A 92 -12.12 -17.11 5.13
C GLY A 92 -12.23 -15.63 5.47
N ARG A 93 -11.18 -14.84 5.21
CA ARG A 93 -11.07 -13.42 5.61
C ARG A 93 -11.41 -13.14 7.08
N GLU A 94 -11.16 -14.12 7.94
CA GLU A 94 -11.33 -14.01 9.39
C GLU A 94 -10.12 -13.33 10.04
N GLY A 95 -10.34 -12.66 11.18
CA GLY A 95 -9.26 -12.06 11.97
C GLY A 95 -8.57 -10.87 11.30
N LEU A 96 -9.31 -10.14 10.46
CA LEU A 96 -8.88 -8.87 9.90
C LEU A 96 -9.03 -7.75 10.94
N VAL A 97 -8.00 -6.92 11.09
CA VAL A 97 -8.01 -5.77 12.01
C VAL A 97 -7.68 -4.47 11.27
N ILE A 98 -8.28 -3.38 11.71
CA ILE A 98 -7.99 -2.04 11.18
C ILE A 98 -6.52 -1.70 11.47
N ASN A 99 -5.81 -1.18 10.46
CA ASN A 99 -4.45 -0.69 10.61
C ASN A 99 -4.36 0.81 10.30
N ASN A 100 -4.39 1.63 11.35
CA ASN A 100 -4.34 3.09 11.20
C ASN A 100 -2.99 3.60 10.67
N GLN A 101 -1.89 2.87 10.90
CA GLN A 101 -0.59 3.24 10.33
C GLN A 101 -0.63 3.12 8.80
N LEU A 102 -1.10 1.99 8.27
CA LEU A 102 -1.27 1.83 6.82
C LEU A 102 -2.27 2.83 6.24
N ARG A 103 -3.30 3.21 7.00
CA ARG A 103 -4.25 4.25 6.57
C ARG A 103 -3.53 5.57 6.33
N LEU A 104 -2.70 5.99 7.28
CA LEU A 104 -1.91 7.23 7.17
C LEU A 104 -0.91 7.14 6.02
N VAL A 105 -0.14 6.05 5.93
CA VAL A 105 0.87 5.88 4.88
C VAL A 105 0.23 5.81 3.49
N ALA A 106 -0.95 5.19 3.35
CA ALA A 106 -1.69 5.19 2.09
C ALA A 106 -2.12 6.60 1.66
N SER A 107 -2.59 7.44 2.59
CA SER A 107 -2.91 8.84 2.29
C SER A 107 -1.66 9.62 1.90
N LEU A 108 -0.56 9.46 2.63
CA LEU A 108 0.70 10.14 2.34
C LEU A 108 1.28 9.71 0.98
N TYR A 109 1.16 8.43 0.63
CA TYR A 109 1.56 7.94 -0.69
C TYR A 109 0.75 8.60 -1.83
N ARG A 110 -0.56 8.83 -1.65
CA ARG A 110 -1.36 9.55 -2.68
C ARG A 110 -0.81 10.96 -2.91
N GLU A 111 -0.50 11.67 -1.83
CA GLU A 111 0.07 13.01 -1.93
C GLU A 111 1.47 12.99 -2.55
N LEU A 112 2.29 11.99 -2.22
CA LEU A 112 3.60 11.81 -2.82
C LEU A 112 3.53 11.67 -4.35
N ILE A 113 2.61 10.82 -4.83
CA ILE A 113 2.37 10.62 -6.26
C ILE A 113 1.85 11.90 -6.92
N HIS A 114 0.98 12.65 -6.24
CA HIS A 114 0.47 13.93 -6.72
C HIS A 114 1.59 14.98 -6.87
N LEU A 115 2.45 15.11 -5.87
CA LEU A 115 3.61 16.03 -5.91
C LEU A 115 4.59 15.72 -7.04
N LEU A 116 4.75 14.45 -7.38
CA LEU A 116 5.63 14.00 -8.46
C LEU A 116 4.99 14.15 -9.85
N GLY A 117 3.72 14.57 -9.96
CA GLY A 117 2.99 14.65 -11.22
C GLY A 117 2.74 13.28 -11.87
N LEU A 118 2.83 12.20 -11.09
CA LEU A 118 2.57 10.85 -11.55
C LEU A 118 1.06 10.58 -11.56
N ALA A 119 0.61 9.71 -12.47
CA ALA A 119 -0.79 9.29 -12.50
C ALA A 119 -1.17 8.67 -11.15
N THR A 120 -2.24 9.17 -10.53
CA THR A 120 -2.79 8.55 -9.34
C THR A 120 -3.25 7.14 -9.69
N PRO A 121 -2.94 6.11 -8.88
CA PRO A 121 -3.47 4.78 -9.13
C PRO A 121 -4.99 4.87 -9.12
N THR A 122 -5.63 4.66 -10.28
CA THR A 122 -7.07 4.76 -10.43
C THR A 122 -7.75 3.84 -9.42
N ASP A 123 -8.67 4.41 -8.64
CA ASP A 123 -9.37 3.74 -7.53
C ASP A 123 -10.41 2.68 -7.99
N HIS A 124 -10.42 2.32 -9.29
CA HIS A 124 -11.47 1.52 -9.92
C HIS A 124 -10.92 0.29 -10.66
N ALA A 125 -11.14 -0.87 -10.05
CA ALA A 125 -11.35 -2.14 -10.75
C ALA A 125 -12.67 -2.79 -10.30
N LEU A 126 -13.68 -1.96 -9.99
CA LEU A 126 -15.07 -2.35 -9.78
C LEU A 126 -15.98 -1.36 -10.52
N GLN A 127 -15.87 -1.38 -11.84
CA GLN A 127 -16.95 -0.98 -12.74
C GLN A 127 -16.73 -1.82 -14.00
N GLU A 128 -17.79 -2.53 -14.39
CA GLU A 128 -17.88 -3.46 -15.53
C GLU A 128 -17.52 -4.93 -15.25
N LEU A 129 -18.37 -5.59 -14.47
CA LEU A 129 -18.97 -6.90 -14.80
C LEU A 129 -20.40 -6.95 -14.26
#